data_AF-A0A813V9M9-F1
#
_entry.id   AF-A0A813V9M9-F1
#
_cell.length_a   1.000
_cell.length_b   1.000
_cell.length_c   1.000
_cell.angle_alpha   90.00
_cell.angle_beta   90.00
_cell.angle_gamma   90.00
#
_symmetry.space_group_name_H-M   'P 1'
#
loop_
_entity.id
_entity.type
_entity.pdbx_description
1 polymer ?
#
loop_
_entity_poly.entity_id
_entity_poly.type
_entity_poly.pdbx_seq_one_letter_code
_entity_poly.pdbx_strand_id
1 'polypeptide(L)'
;MTEHIDKTRLLTDIRYRFNYLSRFLHFTHDDIVILNEISKIILPLTSVIVDTVYRKLFSFDITKQYLLLRHCCSDSHPNDSNFYSDAIEFRKNMLSKYLHCILTQKEWDDSFLEYLSYIGKIHTFNSGSPLIHVDFIHINALCGFLQSILIDKLCKSENVDQNLKQNGIQAIIKFFSIQNDFMRSHYE
;
A
#
# COMPACT_ATOMS: atom_id res chain seq x y z
N MET A 1 20.63 -27.25 -1.49
CA MET A 1 21.74 -26.33 -1.81
C MET A 1 21.37 -24.97 -1.28
N THR A 2 22.28 -24.28 -0.59
CA THR A 2 22.05 -22.94 -0.05
C THR A 2 22.37 -21.91 -1.14
N GLU A 3 21.44 -21.00 -1.41
CA GLU A 3 21.68 -19.86 -2.31
C GLU A 3 22.52 -18.80 -1.59
N HIS A 4 23.55 -18.26 -2.26
CA HIS A 4 24.30 -17.12 -1.73
C HIS A 4 23.57 -15.81 -2.03
N ILE A 5 23.39 -14.97 -1.00
CA ILE A 5 22.75 -13.66 -1.10
C ILE A 5 23.75 -12.58 -0.70
N ASP A 6 23.91 -11.57 -1.56
CA ASP A 6 24.75 -10.39 -1.31
C ASP A 6 24.01 -9.40 -0.42
N LYS A 7 24.51 -9.21 0.80
CA LYS A 7 23.91 -8.34 1.81
C LYS A 7 23.92 -6.86 1.39
N THR A 8 24.94 -6.40 0.69
CA THR A 8 25.03 -5.00 0.25
C THR A 8 23.99 -4.73 -0.83
N ARG A 9 23.87 -5.64 -1.80
CA ARG A 9 22.88 -5.50 -2.88
C ARG A 9 21.44 -5.54 -2.38
N LEU A 10 21.14 -6.28 -1.31
CA LEU A 10 19.81 -6.24 -0.67
C LEU A 10 19.42 -4.82 -0.20
N LEU A 11 20.40 -3.99 0.15
CA LEU A 11 20.16 -2.63 0.63
C LEU A 11 20.20 -1.58 -0.48
N THR A 12 20.98 -1.82 -1.55
CA THR A 12 21.25 -0.80 -2.57
C THR A 12 20.56 -1.03 -3.92
N ASP A 13 20.09 -2.25 -4.20
CA ASP A 13 19.53 -2.66 -5.49
C ASP A 13 18.10 -3.20 -5.29
N ILE A 14 17.10 -2.38 -5.65
CA ILE A 14 15.68 -2.71 -5.45
C ILE A 14 15.26 -3.96 -6.22
N ARG A 15 15.81 -4.17 -7.43
CA ARG A 15 15.55 -5.36 -8.24
C ARG A 15 16.15 -6.59 -7.58
N TYR A 16 17.37 -6.50 -7.06
CA TYR A 16 17.99 -7.60 -6.34
C TYR A 16 17.21 -7.98 -5.08
N ARG A 17 16.80 -6.97 -4.29
CA ARG A 17 15.96 -7.14 -3.10
C ARG A 17 14.61 -7.79 -3.44
N PHE A 18 13.91 -7.27 -4.45
CA PHE A 18 12.67 -7.85 -4.97
C PHE A 18 12.85 -9.31 -5.36
N ASN A 19 13.89 -9.61 -6.15
CA ASN A 19 14.15 -10.96 -6.63
C ASN A 19 14.37 -11.95 -5.47
N TYR A 20 15.11 -11.54 -4.42
CA TYR A 20 15.27 -12.33 -3.21
C TYR A 20 13.94 -12.57 -2.49
N LEU A 21 13.17 -11.51 -2.21
CA LEU A 21 11.87 -11.61 -1.54
C LEU A 21 10.90 -12.50 -2.32
N SER A 22 10.84 -12.34 -3.64
CA SER A 22 9.98 -13.11 -4.52
C SER A 22 10.32 -14.60 -4.50
N ARG A 23 11.62 -14.96 -4.53
CA ARG A 23 12.04 -16.36 -4.36
C ARG A 23 11.67 -16.90 -2.98
N PHE A 24 11.90 -16.12 -1.92
CA PHE A 24 11.61 -16.55 -0.55
C PHE A 24 10.11 -16.78 -0.32
N LEU A 25 9.27 -15.85 -0.78
CA LEU A 25 7.81 -15.88 -0.62
C LEU A 25 7.09 -16.72 -1.68
N HIS A 26 7.82 -17.26 -2.65
CA HIS A 26 7.24 -17.86 -3.86
C HIS A 26 6.24 -16.91 -4.56
N PHE A 27 6.61 -15.63 -4.68
CA PHE A 27 5.88 -14.66 -5.48
C PHE A 27 6.30 -14.79 -6.93
N THR A 28 5.39 -15.22 -7.80
CA THR A 28 5.66 -15.50 -9.21
C THR A 28 4.81 -14.62 -10.12
N HIS A 29 4.99 -14.77 -11.44
CA HIS A 29 4.13 -14.11 -12.42
C HIS A 29 2.66 -14.50 -12.25
N ASP A 30 2.36 -15.73 -11.81
CA ASP A 30 0.99 -16.18 -11.57
C ASP A 30 0.31 -15.36 -10.47
N ASP A 31 1.05 -14.96 -9.42
CA ASP A 31 0.49 -14.07 -8.39
C ASP A 31 0.11 -12.70 -8.97
N ILE A 32 0.89 -12.17 -9.92
CA ILE A 32 0.58 -10.91 -10.62
C ILE A 32 -0.69 -11.07 -11.48
N VAL A 33 -0.80 -12.17 -12.22
CA VAL A 33 -1.99 -12.49 -13.02
C VAL A 33 -3.22 -12.61 -12.11
N ILE A 34 -3.10 -13.31 -10.98
CA ILE A 34 -4.17 -13.44 -10.00
C ILE A 34 -4.57 -12.09 -9.40
N LEU A 35 -3.62 -11.21 -9.06
CA LEU A 35 -3.92 -9.84 -8.61
C LEU A 35 -4.73 -9.08 -9.67
N ASN A 36 -4.38 -9.21 -10.95
CA ASN A 36 -5.12 -8.63 -12.06
C ASN A 36 -6.52 -9.24 -12.24
N GLU A 37 -6.69 -10.55 -12.01
CA GLU A 37 -7.99 -11.20 -12.09
C GLU A 37 -8.92 -10.75 -10.97
N ILE A 38 -8.44 -10.74 -9.73
CA ILE A 38 -9.25 -10.28 -8.58
C ILE A 38 -9.51 -8.77 -8.61
N SER A 39 -8.75 -7.98 -9.39
CA SER A 39 -9.01 -6.55 -9.58
C SER A 39 -10.44 -6.27 -10.05
N LYS A 40 -11.01 -7.16 -10.88
CA LYS A 40 -12.40 -7.04 -11.38
C LYS A 40 -13.44 -7.10 -10.27
N ILE A 41 -13.10 -7.74 -9.15
CA ILE A 41 -13.95 -7.89 -7.95
C ILE A 41 -13.71 -6.72 -6.99
N ILE A 42 -12.44 -6.35 -6.79
CA ILE A 42 -12.05 -5.37 -5.77
C ILE A 42 -12.24 -3.93 -6.23
N LEU A 43 -11.92 -3.59 -7.48
CA LEU A 43 -11.97 -2.21 -7.97
C LEU A 43 -13.35 -1.56 -7.90
N PRO A 44 -14.47 -2.26 -8.18
CA PRO A 44 -15.82 -1.72 -7.96
C PRO A 44 -16.09 -1.32 -6.50
N LEU A 45 -15.37 -1.91 -5.54
CA LEU A 45 -15.52 -1.66 -4.11
C LEU A 45 -14.56 -0.58 -3.59
N THR A 46 -13.73 0.02 -4.44
CA THR A 46 -12.65 0.95 -4.04
C THR A 46 -13.15 2.09 -3.15
N SER A 47 -14.26 2.75 -3.51
CA SER A 47 -14.82 3.86 -2.72
C SER A 47 -15.13 3.42 -1.29
N VAL A 48 -15.79 2.26 -1.12
CA VAL A 48 -16.14 1.70 0.19
C VAL A 48 -14.89 1.30 0.98
N ILE A 49 -13.88 0.73 0.32
CA ILE A 49 -12.61 0.33 0.94
C ILE A 49 -11.89 1.58 1.48
N VAL A 50 -11.74 2.61 0.64
CA VAL A 50 -11.06 3.86 0.97
C VAL A 50 -11.78 4.58 2.11
N ASP A 51 -13.11 4.69 2.07
CA ASP A 51 -13.88 5.27 3.18
C ASP A 51 -13.69 4.51 4.49
N THR A 52 -13.62 3.19 4.43
CA THR A 52 -13.38 2.34 5.60
C THR A 52 -11.99 2.56 6.18
N VAL A 53 -10.97 2.70 5.31
CA VAL A 53 -9.60 3.06 5.72
C VAL A 53 -9.58 4.41 6.43
N TYR A 54 -10.19 5.45 5.87
CA TYR A 54 -10.16 6.78 6.49
C TYR A 54 -10.94 6.83 7.80
N ARG A 55 -12.10 6.16 7.90
CA ARG A 55 -12.80 6.00 9.18
C ARG A 55 -11.91 5.35 10.24
N LYS A 56 -11.12 4.33 9.86
CA LYS A 56 -10.18 3.68 10.77
C LYS A 56 -9.02 4.60 11.18
N LEU A 57 -8.45 5.36 10.25
CA LEU A 57 -7.41 6.34 10.56
C LEU A 57 -7.93 7.48 11.46
N PHE A 58 -9.21 7.83 11.36
CA PHE A 58 -9.84 8.79 12.25
C PHE A 58 -10.26 8.22 13.61
N SER A 59 -10.27 6.90 13.79
CA SER A 59 -10.65 6.29 15.06
C SER A 59 -9.54 6.31 16.12
N PHE A 60 -8.32 6.72 15.75
CA PHE A 60 -7.20 6.91 16.67
C PHE A 60 -6.65 8.33 16.53
N ASP A 61 -6.43 8.99 17.66
CA ASP A 61 -5.86 10.34 17.74
C ASP A 61 -4.47 10.42 17.08
N ILE A 62 -3.60 9.44 17.33
CA ILE A 62 -2.23 9.37 16.83
C ILE A 62 -2.16 9.23 15.29
N THR A 63 -3.15 8.61 14.64
CA THR A 63 -3.20 8.54 13.18
C THR A 63 -3.95 9.74 12.60
N LYS A 64 -4.95 10.26 13.31
CA LYS A 64 -5.69 11.46 12.91
C LYS A 64 -4.78 12.69 12.81
N GLN A 65 -3.86 12.89 13.76
CA GLN A 65 -2.96 14.07 13.74
C GLN A 65 -2.16 14.21 12.44
N TYR A 66 -1.70 13.10 11.84
CA TYR A 66 -0.96 13.13 10.56
C TYR A 66 -1.81 13.59 9.38
N LEU A 67 -3.12 13.35 9.45
CA LEU A 67 -4.07 13.85 8.47
C LEU A 67 -4.35 15.34 8.69
N LEU A 68 -4.32 15.79 9.96
CA LEU A 68 -4.52 17.20 10.35
C LEU A 68 -3.31 18.10 10.02
N LEU A 69 -2.08 17.62 10.21
CA LEU A 69 -0.83 18.42 10.12
C LEU A 69 -0.64 19.19 8.80
N ARG A 70 -1.18 18.70 7.67
CA ARG A 70 -1.13 19.42 6.37
C ARG A 70 -2.06 20.64 6.32
N HIS A 71 -3.01 20.77 7.24
CA HIS A 71 -3.96 21.89 7.29
C HIS A 71 -3.44 23.10 8.06
N CYS A 72 -2.27 23.02 8.72
CA CYS A 72 -1.70 24.14 9.47
C CYS A 72 -0.74 25.02 8.64
N CYS A 73 -0.39 24.62 7.41
CA CYS A 73 0.57 25.34 6.56
C CYS A 73 0.00 25.85 5.22
N SER A 74 -1.32 25.84 5.07
CA SER A 74 -1.96 26.80 4.16
C SER A 74 -2.28 28.02 5.02
N ASP A 75 -1.97 29.24 4.55
CA ASP A 75 -2.33 30.49 5.23
C ASP A 75 -3.85 30.69 5.40
N SER A 76 -4.66 29.68 5.06
CA SER A 76 -6.07 29.59 5.36
C SER A 76 -6.31 29.13 6.79
N HIS A 77 -7.23 29.83 7.46
CA HIS A 77 -7.57 29.59 8.84
C HIS A 77 -7.93 28.11 9.09
N PRO A 78 -7.40 27.47 10.15
CA PRO A 78 -7.64 26.05 10.47
C PRO A 78 -9.10 25.68 10.78
N ASN A 79 -10.03 26.63 10.67
CA ASN A 79 -11.46 26.48 10.90
C ASN A 79 -12.29 26.37 9.61
N ASP A 80 -11.68 26.38 8.42
CA ASP A 80 -12.42 26.26 7.16
C ASP A 80 -12.73 24.79 6.86
N SER A 81 -13.92 24.34 7.26
CA SER A 81 -14.36 22.95 7.15
C SER A 81 -14.33 22.41 5.72
N ASN A 82 -14.48 23.28 4.73
CA ASN A 82 -14.42 22.93 3.31
C ASN A 82 -12.99 22.53 2.88
N PHE A 83 -11.98 23.30 3.27
CA PHE A 83 -10.58 23.02 2.94
C PHE A 83 -10.11 21.67 3.52
N TYR A 84 -10.56 21.36 4.74
CA TYR A 84 -10.33 20.07 5.38
C TYR A 84 -10.93 18.91 4.58
N SER A 85 -12.16 19.08 4.11
CA SER A 85 -12.85 18.08 3.28
C SER A 85 -12.08 17.80 1.98
N ASP A 86 -11.67 18.85 1.25
CA ASP A 86 -10.98 18.73 -0.03
C ASP A 86 -9.63 18.02 0.10
N ALA A 87 -8.87 18.33 1.17
CA ALA A 87 -7.59 17.70 1.42
C ALA A 87 -7.72 16.22 1.85
N ILE A 88 -8.81 15.82 2.49
CA ILE A 88 -9.11 14.42 2.77
C ILE A 88 -9.54 13.70 1.49
N GLU A 89 -10.38 14.32 0.67
CA GLU A 89 -10.80 13.77 -0.62
C GLU A 89 -9.62 13.55 -1.56
N PHE A 90 -8.68 14.50 -1.64
CA PHE A 90 -7.45 14.34 -2.41
C PHE A 90 -6.66 13.09 -1.98
N ARG A 91 -6.50 12.87 -0.67
CA ARG A 91 -5.74 11.71 -0.18
C ARG A 91 -6.50 10.40 -0.38
N LYS A 92 -7.83 10.41 -0.26
CA LYS A 92 -8.69 9.27 -0.65
C LYS A 92 -8.46 8.91 -2.12
N ASN A 93 -8.43 9.90 -3.00
CA ASN A 93 -8.16 9.71 -4.42
C ASN A 93 -6.76 9.14 -4.68
N MET A 94 -5.73 9.54 -3.91
CA MET A 94 -4.40 8.93 -4.01
C MET A 94 -4.41 7.45 -3.62
N LEU A 95 -5.11 7.09 -2.54
CA LEU A 95 -5.26 5.68 -2.13
C LEU A 95 -6.01 4.85 -3.19
N SER A 96 -7.07 5.41 -3.79
CA SER A 96 -7.78 4.77 -4.90
C SER A 96 -6.86 4.51 -6.10
N LYS A 97 -6.02 5.50 -6.47
CA LYS A 97 -5.05 5.35 -7.56
C LYS A 97 -3.99 4.30 -7.25
N TYR A 98 -3.49 4.27 -6.01
CA TYR A 98 -2.56 3.24 -5.56
C TYR A 98 -3.17 1.84 -5.67
N LEU A 99 -4.40 1.64 -5.15
CA LEU A 99 -5.11 0.36 -5.26
C LEU A 99 -5.31 -0.07 -6.70
N HIS A 100 -5.71 0.85 -7.58
CA HIS A 100 -5.82 0.57 -9.00
C HIS A 100 -4.46 0.13 -9.58
N CYS A 101 -3.40 0.89 -9.32
CA CYS A 101 -2.06 0.60 -9.84
C CYS A 101 -1.58 -0.80 -9.45
N ILE A 102 -1.62 -1.15 -8.16
CA ILE A 102 -1.11 -2.44 -7.67
C ILE A 102 -1.95 -3.63 -8.13
N LEU A 103 -3.25 -3.43 -8.35
CA LEU A 103 -4.15 -4.50 -8.78
C LEU A 103 -4.15 -4.69 -10.29
N THR A 104 -3.79 -3.68 -11.09
CA THR A 104 -3.84 -3.76 -12.56
C THR A 104 -2.47 -3.84 -13.24
N GLN A 105 -1.38 -3.68 -12.49
CA GLN A 105 -0.04 -3.78 -13.05
C GLN A 105 0.22 -5.21 -13.57
N LYS A 106 0.60 -5.32 -14.85
CA LYS A 106 0.84 -6.60 -15.52
C LYS A 106 2.29 -7.08 -15.41
N GLU A 107 3.22 -6.14 -15.31
CA GLU A 107 4.65 -6.40 -15.24
C GLU A 107 5.27 -5.62 -14.09
N TRP A 108 6.00 -6.31 -13.22
CA TRP A 108 6.73 -5.68 -12.11
C TRP A 108 8.16 -5.38 -12.56
N ASP A 109 8.27 -4.45 -13.50
CA ASP A 109 9.51 -3.90 -14.04
C ASP A 109 10.18 -2.93 -13.05
N ASP A 110 11.37 -2.41 -13.39
CA ASP A 110 12.14 -1.58 -12.45
C ASP A 110 11.39 -0.29 -12.09
N SER A 111 10.69 0.28 -13.07
CA SER A 111 9.82 1.47 -12.89
C SER A 111 8.73 1.21 -11.86
N PHE A 112 8.04 0.07 -11.95
CA PHE A 112 7.01 -0.28 -10.97
C PHE A 112 7.59 -0.55 -9.59
N LEU A 113 8.74 -1.22 -9.49
CA LEU A 113 9.40 -1.45 -8.20
C LEU A 113 9.84 -0.13 -7.54
N GLU A 114 10.37 0.81 -8.33
CA GLU A 114 10.69 2.17 -7.87
C GLU A 114 9.45 2.90 -7.39
N TYR A 115 8.33 2.79 -8.11
CA TYR A 115 7.04 3.32 -7.67
C TYR A 115 6.60 2.74 -6.31
N LEU A 116 6.63 1.41 -6.14
CA LEU A 116 6.26 0.78 -4.86
C LEU A 116 7.16 1.24 -3.71
N SER A 117 8.47 1.36 -3.96
CA SER A 117 9.43 1.90 -3.01
C SER A 117 9.12 3.37 -2.67
N TYR A 118 8.79 4.19 -3.68
CA TYR A 118 8.45 5.60 -3.51
C TYR A 118 7.19 5.80 -2.64
N ILE A 119 6.20 4.91 -2.69
CA ILE A 119 5.03 4.96 -1.81
C ILE A 119 5.43 4.88 -0.32
N GLY A 120 6.49 4.15 0.03
CA GLY A 120 7.05 4.20 1.39
C GLY A 120 7.73 5.55 1.66
N LYS A 121 8.58 5.98 0.73
CA LYS A 121 9.40 7.18 0.87
C LYS A 121 8.59 8.47 1.10
N ILE A 122 7.42 8.62 0.48
CA ILE A 122 6.56 9.82 0.65
C ILE A 122 6.02 10.01 2.08
N HIS A 123 6.09 8.98 2.93
CA HIS A 123 5.67 9.04 4.34
C HIS A 123 6.83 9.37 5.30
N THR A 124 8.01 9.64 4.75
CA THR A 124 9.26 9.94 5.47
C THR A 124 9.78 11.35 5.16
N PHE A 125 10.75 11.82 5.94
CA PHE A 125 11.45 13.09 5.71
C PHE A 125 12.20 13.16 4.36
N ASN A 126 12.55 12.00 3.77
CA ASN A 126 13.45 11.93 2.62
C ASN A 126 12.79 12.28 1.28
N SER A 127 11.46 12.22 1.17
CA SER A 127 10.73 12.63 -0.06
C SER A 127 9.27 13.06 0.18
N GLY A 128 8.78 13.00 1.41
CA GLY A 128 7.50 13.59 1.76
C GLY A 128 7.54 15.12 1.79
N SER A 129 6.40 15.74 2.12
CA SER A 129 6.43 17.11 2.62
C SER A 129 7.33 17.13 3.87
N PRO A 130 8.14 18.18 4.12
CA PRO A 130 8.97 18.29 5.32
C PRO A 130 8.19 18.15 6.64
N LEU A 131 6.86 18.28 6.57
CA LEU A 131 5.91 18.22 7.67
C LEU A 131 5.28 16.83 7.86
N ILE A 132 5.53 15.88 6.97
CA ILE A 132 4.93 14.54 7.01
C ILE A 132 6.01 13.53 7.40
N HIS A 133 5.98 13.15 8.67
CA HIS A 133 6.78 12.06 9.21
C HIS A 133 5.86 11.08 9.94
N VAL A 134 5.38 10.08 9.23
CA VAL A 134 4.50 9.07 9.82
C VAL A 134 5.36 7.94 10.36
N ASP A 135 5.33 7.67 11.67
CA ASP A 135 6.10 6.57 12.24
C ASP A 135 5.74 5.23 11.58
N PHE A 136 6.76 4.40 11.34
CA PHE A 136 6.60 3.13 10.61
C PHE A 136 5.54 2.21 11.23
N ILE A 137 5.36 2.26 12.55
CA ILE A 137 4.32 1.47 13.25
C ILE A 137 2.93 1.74 12.67
N HIS A 138 2.61 2.98 12.32
CA HIS A 138 1.31 3.37 11.78
C HIS A 138 1.16 2.97 10.31
N ILE A 139 2.24 3.05 9.53
CA ILE A 139 2.26 2.55 8.15
C ILE A 139 2.05 1.03 8.13
N ASN A 140 2.82 0.28 8.93
CA ASN A 140 2.70 -1.17 9.02
C ASN A 140 1.28 -1.59 9.47
N ALA A 141 0.72 -0.91 10.47
CA ALA A 141 -0.65 -1.17 10.93
C ALA A 141 -1.69 -0.89 9.83
N LEU A 142 -1.54 0.20 9.08
CA LEU A 142 -2.43 0.54 7.97
C LEU A 142 -2.35 -0.48 6.83
N CYS A 143 -1.15 -0.92 6.45
CA CYS A 143 -0.96 -1.95 5.43
C CYS A 143 -1.61 -3.28 5.85
N GLY A 144 -1.43 -3.70 7.10
CA GLY A 144 -2.11 -4.90 7.63
C GLY A 144 -3.64 -4.75 7.63
N PHE A 145 -4.16 -3.58 7.98
CA PHE A 145 -5.60 -3.32 7.92
C PHE A 145 -6.15 -3.32 6.50
N LEU A 146 -5.45 -2.68 5.56
CA LEU A 146 -5.83 -2.66 4.15
C LEU A 146 -5.82 -4.07 3.55
N GLN A 147 -4.76 -4.85 3.81
CA GLN A 147 -4.66 -6.26 3.44
C GLN A 147 -5.87 -7.06 3.93
N SER A 148 -6.24 -6.90 5.21
CA SER A 148 -7.40 -7.57 5.79
C SER A 148 -8.71 -7.19 5.11
N ILE A 149 -8.91 -5.92 4.74
CA ILE A 149 -10.10 -5.48 4.01
C ILE A 149 -10.16 -6.13 2.63
N LEU A 150 -9.05 -6.13 1.88
CA LEU A 150 -9.03 -6.71 0.53
C LEU A 150 -9.38 -8.21 0.58
N ILE A 151 -8.80 -8.94 1.53
CA ILE A 151 -9.09 -10.36 1.77
C ILE A 151 -10.57 -10.56 2.14
N ASP A 152 -11.12 -9.77 3.06
CA ASP A 152 -12.53 -9.87 3.46
C ASP A 152 -13.48 -9.66 2.28
N LYS A 153 -13.20 -8.64 1.44
CA LYS A 153 -14.00 -8.35 0.25
C LYS A 153 -13.92 -9.48 -0.78
N LEU A 154 -12.74 -10.05 -1.00
CA LEU A 154 -12.58 -11.20 -1.89
C LEU A 154 -13.29 -12.45 -1.36
N CYS A 155 -13.22 -12.71 -0.05
CA CYS A 155 -13.90 -13.86 0.55
C CYS A 155 -15.41 -13.77 0.40
N LYS A 156 -15.97 -12.58 0.63
CA LYS A 156 -17.41 -12.30 0.57
C LYS A 156 -17.97 -12.14 -0.84
N SER A 157 -17.14 -12.08 -1.88
CA SER A 157 -17.64 -11.93 -3.25
C SER A 157 -18.41 -13.18 -3.70
N GLU A 158 -19.63 -13.00 -4.17
CA GLU A 158 -20.46 -14.08 -4.72
C GLU A 158 -20.02 -14.45 -6.13
N ASN A 159 -20.30 -15.68 -6.57
CA ASN A 159 -20.02 -16.17 -7.93
C ASN A 159 -18.55 -16.11 -8.37
N VAL A 160 -17.62 -16.16 -7.42
CA VAL A 160 -16.17 -16.23 -7.68
C VAL A 160 -15.67 -17.62 -7.32
N ASP A 161 -14.89 -18.21 -8.24
CA ASP A 161 -14.26 -19.51 -8.06
C ASP A 161 -13.43 -19.59 -6.76
N GLN A 162 -13.52 -20.72 -6.06
CA GLN A 162 -12.85 -20.88 -4.77
C GLN A 162 -11.33 -20.93 -4.89
N ASN A 163 -10.80 -21.49 -5.98
CA ASN A 163 -9.35 -21.48 -6.21
C ASN A 163 -8.86 -20.06 -6.50
N LEU A 164 -9.63 -19.27 -7.28
CA LEU A 164 -9.31 -17.85 -7.50
C LEU A 164 -9.31 -17.07 -6.18
N LYS A 165 -10.27 -17.31 -5.27
CA LYS A 165 -10.26 -16.70 -3.93
C LYS A 165 -9.02 -17.10 -3.13
N GLN A 166 -8.73 -18.39 -3.04
CA GLN A 166 -7.59 -18.89 -2.28
C GLN A 166 -6.26 -18.34 -2.81
N ASN A 167 -6.06 -18.40 -4.13
CA ASN A 167 -4.87 -17.87 -4.79
C ASN A 167 -4.80 -16.34 -4.62
N GLY A 168 -5.92 -15.63 -4.74
CA GLY A 168 -5.99 -14.19 -4.52
C GLY A 168 -5.60 -13.78 -3.10
N ILE A 169 -6.02 -14.55 -2.09
CA ILE A 169 -5.60 -14.33 -0.70
C ILE A 169 -4.08 -14.48 -0.56
N GLN A 170 -3.50 -15.53 -1.13
CA GLN A 170 -2.05 -15.75 -1.10
C GLN A 170 -1.29 -14.62 -1.81
N ALA A 171 -1.74 -14.24 -3.01
CA ALA A 171 -1.13 -13.16 -3.78
C ALA A 171 -1.18 -11.82 -3.03
N ILE A 172 -2.31 -11.50 -2.37
CA ILE A 172 -2.46 -10.31 -1.52
C ILE A 172 -1.47 -10.35 -0.33
N ILE A 173 -1.36 -11.48 0.37
CA ILE A 173 -0.44 -11.63 1.52
C ILE A 173 1.01 -11.42 1.09
N LYS A 174 1.43 -12.06 -0.01
CA LYS A 174 2.79 -11.91 -0.54
C LYS A 174 3.06 -10.48 -1.00
N PHE A 175 2.11 -9.87 -1.72
CA PHE A 175 2.20 -8.47 -2.14
C PHE A 175 2.47 -7.53 -0.95
N PHE A 176 1.63 -7.60 0.09
CA PHE A 176 1.79 -6.70 1.25
C PHE A 176 3.05 -7.00 2.06
N SER A 177 3.54 -8.24 2.04
CA SER A 177 4.84 -8.58 2.65
C SER A 177 6.00 -7.87 1.93
N ILE A 178 6.00 -7.87 0.59
CA ILE A 178 7.01 -7.17 -0.23
C ILE A 178 6.86 -5.66 -0.08
N GLN A 179 5.64 -5.13 -0.17
CA GLN A 179 5.38 -3.70 -0.01
C GLN A 179 5.81 -3.19 1.36
N ASN A 180 5.52 -3.91 2.44
CA ASN A 180 5.93 -3.51 3.79
C ASN A 180 7.46 -3.49 3.95
N ASP A 181 8.16 -4.46 3.34
CA ASP A 181 9.62 -4.47 3.33
C ASP A 181 10.21 -3.25 2.59
N PHE A 182 9.65 -2.91 1.43
CA PHE A 182 10.05 -1.71 0.69
C PHE A 182 9.74 -0.42 1.45
N MET A 183 8.61 -0.37 2.16
CA MET A 183 8.30 0.78 3.01
C MET A 183 9.30 0.88 4.16
N ARG A 184 9.58 -0.23 4.83
CA ARG A 184 10.49 -0.30 5.98
C ARG A 184 11.88 0.22 5.65
N SER A 185 12.39 -0.03 4.44
CA SER A 185 13.75 0.40 4.06
C SER A 185 13.95 1.92 4.05
N HIS A 186 12.88 2.72 4.07
CA HIS A 186 12.98 4.19 4.17
C HIS A 186 12.95 4.71 5.62
N TYR A 187 12.78 3.82 6.59
CA TYR A 187 12.74 4.12 8.04
C TYR A 187 13.97 3.61 8.79
N GLU A 188 15.01 3.21 8.05
CA GLU A 188 16.29 2.70 8.55
C GLU A 188 17.41 3.71 8.33
#